data_AF-A0A1S2W4Q6-F1
#
_entry.id   AF-A0A1S2W4Q6-F1
#
_cell.length_a   1.000
_cell.length_b   1.000
_cell.length_c   1.000
_cell.angle_alpha   90.00
_cell.angle_beta   90.00
_cell.angle_gamma   90.00
#
_symmetry.space_group_name_H-M   'P 1'
#
loop_
_entity.id
_entity.type
_entity.pdbx_description
1 polymer ?
#
loop_
_entity_poly.entity_id
_entity_poly.type
_entity_poly.pdbx_seq_one_letter_code
_entity_poly.pdbx_strand_id
1 'polypeptide(L)' 'MGVILLGILGLFNKEYTIQYQVLEQDEIVDTDRVIIKAGDHMAARKKADTILRKQFGRTQYKIEWVQRF' A
#
# COMPACT_ATOMS: atom_id res chain seq x y z
N MET A 1 11.52 26.37 14.24
CA MET A 1 10.36 26.32 13.33
C MET A 1 10.39 25.01 12.54
N GLY A 2 10.06 23.87 13.13
CA GLY A 2 10.18 22.57 12.43
C GLY A 2 9.25 21.46 12.90
N VAL A 3 8.39 21.71 13.89
CA VAL A 3 7.57 20.67 14.54
C VAL A 3 6.08 20.76 14.16
N ILE A 4 5.64 21.87 13.58
CA ILE A 4 4.23 22.09 13.22
C ILE A 4 3.82 21.27 11.98
N LEU A 5 4.77 20.99 11.06
CA LEU A 5 4.45 20.25 9.83
C LEU A 5 4.20 18.74 10.08
N LEU A 6 4.84 18.13 11.08
CA LEU A 6 4.64 16.72 11.39
C LEU A 6 3.27 16.44 12.04
N GLY A 7 2.71 17.41 12.77
CA GLY A 7 1.41 17.28 13.43
C GLY A 7 0.21 17.34 12.48
N ILE A 8 0.29 18.15 11.42
CA ILE A 8 -0.81 18.31 10.44
C ILE A 8 -0.92 17.09 9.50
N LEU A 9 0.19 16.41 9.22
CA LEU A 9 0.21 15.16 8.44
C LEU A 9 -0.54 14.00 9.14
N GLY A 10 -0.81 14.10 10.44
CA GLY A 10 -1.54 13.09 11.20
C GLY A 10 -3.07 13.14 11.01
N LEU A 11 -3.63 14.32 10.73
CA LEU A 11 -5.08 14.57 10.71
C LEU A 11 -5.78 14.18 9.41
N PHE A 12 -5.04 13.96 8.32
CA PHE A 12 -5.59 13.58 7.00
C PHE A 12 -5.25 12.15 6.59
N ASN A 13 -4.94 11.27 7.54
CA ASN A 13 -4.68 9.87 7.19
C ASN A 13 -5.98 9.19 6.73
N LYS A 14 -6.15 9.07 5.42
CA LYS A 14 -7.21 8.29 4.79
C LYS A 14 -6.80 6.81 4.79
N GLU A 15 -7.80 5.95 4.93
CA GLU A 15 -7.62 4.50 4.78
C GLU A 15 -7.75 4.14 3.31
N TYR A 16 -6.70 3.53 2.76
CA TYR A 16 -6.67 3.02 1.39
C TYR A 16 -6.65 1.50 1.46
N THR A 17 -7.61 0.86 0.82
CA THR A 17 -7.61 -0.59 0.65
C THR A 17 -6.94 -0.94 -0.68
N ILE A 18 -5.95 -1.79 -0.61
CA ILE A 18 -5.15 -2.22 -1.75
C ILE A 18 -5.28 -3.72 -1.82
N GLN A 19 -5.68 -4.23 -2.98
CA GLN A 19 -5.69 -5.65 -3.25
C GLN A 19 -4.39 -5.98 -3.98
N TYR A 20 -3.75 -7.08 -3.63
CA TYR A 20 -2.58 -7.55 -4.33
C TYR A 20 -2.76 -9.01 -4.71
N GLN A 21 -2.17 -9.38 -5.84
CA GLN A 21 -2.13 -10.73 -6.36
C GLN A 21 -0.66 -11.13 -6.45
N VAL A 22 -0.28 -12.23 -5.83
CA VAL A 22 1.07 -12.79 -5.92
C VAL A 22 1.10 -13.73 -7.12
N LEU A 23 2.04 -13.50 -8.01
CA LEU A 23 2.24 -14.25 -9.24
C LEU A 23 3.49 -15.12 -9.09
N GLU A 24 3.33 -16.42 -9.26
CA GLU A 24 4.43 -17.38 -9.32
C GLU A 24 4.32 -18.14 -10.63
N GLN A 25 5.35 -18.04 -11.47
CA GLN A 25 5.42 -18.76 -12.76
C GLN A 25 4.13 -18.65 -13.63
N ASP A 26 3.59 -17.42 -13.76
CA ASP A 26 2.34 -17.08 -14.48
C ASP A 26 1.02 -17.52 -13.82
N GLU A 27 1.03 -18.14 -12.65
CA GLU A 27 -0.18 -18.43 -11.88
C GLU A 27 -0.36 -17.48 -10.68
N ILE A 28 -1.61 -17.07 -10.44
CA ILE A 28 -1.96 -16.31 -9.24
C ILE A 28 -2.03 -17.29 -8.07
N VAL A 29 -1.02 -17.25 -7.21
CA VAL A 29 -0.90 -18.15 -6.06
C VAL A 29 -1.65 -17.62 -4.85
N ASP A 30 -1.67 -16.30 -4.68
CA ASP A 30 -2.30 -15.66 -3.53
C ASP A 30 -2.96 -14.34 -3.93
N THR A 31 -4.08 -14.02 -3.29
CA THR A 31 -4.77 -12.75 -3.48
C THR A 31 -5.30 -12.27 -2.14
N ASP A 32 -4.82 -11.13 -1.69
CA ASP A 32 -5.16 -10.61 -0.38
C ASP A 32 -5.26 -9.08 -0.40
N ARG A 33 -5.72 -8.51 0.71
CA ARG A 33 -6.02 -7.09 0.86
C ARG A 33 -5.27 -6.49 2.02
N VAL A 34 -4.58 -5.40 1.74
CA VAL A 34 -3.87 -4.61 2.74
C VAL A 34 -4.53 -3.25 2.90
N ILE A 35 -4.79 -2.88 4.15
CA ILE A 35 -5.34 -1.56 4.51
C ILE A 35 -4.17 -0.67 4.93
N ILE A 36 -4.00 0.46 4.24
CA ILE A 36 -2.91 1.40 4.49
C ILE A 36 -3.47 2.76 4.88
N LYS A 37 -2.99 3.26 6.03
CA LYS A 37 -3.22 4.63 6.47
C LYS A 37 -2.16 5.55 5.90
N ALA A 38 -2.57 6.52 5.09
CA ALA A 38 -1.70 7.52 4.51
C ALA A 38 -2.42 8.84 4.26
N GLY A 39 -1.66 9.95 4.21
CA GLY A 39 -2.21 11.26 3.83
C GLY A 39 -2.73 11.29 2.39
N ASP A 40 -1.97 10.68 1.47
CA ASP A 40 -2.22 10.72 0.02
C ASP A 40 -2.07 9.34 -0.63
N HIS A 41 -2.67 9.18 -1.82
CA HIS A 41 -2.54 7.97 -2.65
C HIS A 41 -1.09 7.58 -2.95
N MET A 42 -0.21 8.55 -3.21
CA MET A 42 1.21 8.27 -3.48
C MET A 42 1.91 7.70 -2.25
N ALA A 43 1.61 8.25 -1.07
CA ALA A 43 2.17 7.76 0.20
C ALA A 43 1.62 6.37 0.54
N ALA A 44 0.33 6.12 0.28
CA ALA A 44 -0.27 4.79 0.41
C ALA A 44 0.44 3.80 -0.52
N ARG A 45 0.71 4.19 -1.77
CA ARG A 45 1.36 3.33 -2.77
C ARG A 45 2.76 2.94 -2.37
N LYS A 46 3.55 3.91 -1.93
CA LYS A 46 4.92 3.67 -1.47
C LYS A 46 4.95 2.75 -0.24
N LYS A 47 4.01 2.90 0.70
CA LYS A 47 3.86 1.99 1.84
C LYS A 47 3.48 0.58 1.39
N ALA A 48 2.55 0.45 0.44
CA ALA A 48 2.12 -0.84 -0.11
C ALA A 48 3.28 -1.59 -0.75
N ASP A 49 4.01 -0.91 -1.65
CA ASP A 49 5.20 -1.46 -2.29
C ASP A 49 6.24 -1.92 -1.26
N THR A 50 6.45 -1.13 -0.20
CA THR A 50 7.40 -1.48 0.86
C THR A 50 6.97 -2.74 1.63
N ILE A 51 5.67 -2.87 1.93
CA ILE A 51 5.11 -4.03 2.63
C ILE A 51 5.20 -5.27 1.75
N LEU A 52 4.78 -5.17 0.49
CA LEU A 52 4.76 -6.29 -0.45
C LEU A 52 6.18 -6.77 -0.80
N ARG A 53 7.13 -5.84 -0.98
CA ARG A 53 8.55 -6.21 -1.10
C ARG A 53 9.09 -6.91 0.14
N LYS A 54 8.61 -6.55 1.33
CA LYS A 54 9.05 -7.20 2.57
C LYS A 54 8.45 -8.60 2.75
N GLN A 55 7.18 -8.78 2.36
CA GLN A 55 6.49 -10.08 2.45
C GLN A 55 6.95 -11.06 1.37
N PHE A 56 6.99 -10.60 0.11
CA PHE A 56 7.20 -11.47 -1.06
C PHE A 56 8.59 -11.34 -1.69
N GLY A 57 9.41 -10.38 -1.23
CA GLY A 57 10.80 -10.25 -1.67
C GLY A 57 10.93 -9.98 -3.18
N ARG A 58 11.41 -10.98 -3.92
CA ARG A 58 11.62 -10.94 -5.38
C ARG A 58 10.46 -11.56 -6.19
N THR A 59 9.45 -12.12 -5.53
CA THR A 59 8.29 -12.68 -6.22
C THR A 59 7.52 -11.58 -6.92
N GLN A 60 7.01 -11.87 -8.12
CA GLN A 60 6.21 -10.91 -8.86
C GLN A 60 4.86 -10.73 -8.14
N TYR A 61 4.46 -9.50 -7.88
CA TYR A 61 3.16 -9.19 -7.31
C TYR A 61 2.51 -8.09 -8.14
N LYS A 62 1.21 -8.21 -8.36
CA LYS A 62 0.39 -7.22 -9.03
C LYS A 62 -0.46 -6.49 -8.00
N ILE A 63 -0.30 -5.17 -7.94
CA ILE A 63 -1.08 -4.32 -7.04
C ILE A 63 -2.29 -3.78 -7.79
N GLU A 64 -3.49 -4.06 -7.28
CA GLU A 64 -4.76 -3.51 -7.74
C GLU A 64 -5.36 -2.59 -6.66
N TRP A 65 -5.61 -1.34 -7.04
CA TRP A 65 -6.15 -0.35 -6.12
C TRP A 65 -7.66 -0.52 -6.00
N VAL A 66 -8.14 -0.96 -4.84
CA VAL A 66 -9.56 -0.97 -4.51
C VAL A 66 -9.91 0.40 -3.94
N GLN A 67 -9.78 1.43 -4.77
CA GLN A 67 -10.24 2.76 -4.39
C GLN A 67 -11.77 2.75 -4.41
N ARG A 68 -12.39 2.60 -3.23
CA ARG A 68 -13.80 2.95 -3.06
C ARG A 68 -13.90 4.47 -3.18
N PHE A 69 -14.44 4.92 -4.32
CA PHE A 69 -14.90 6.28 -4.52
C PHE A 69 -16.16 6.54 -3.69
#